data_AF-A0A2S4V2W9-F1
#
_entry.id   AF-A0A2S4V2W9-F1
#
_cell.length_a   1.000
_cell.length_b   1.000
_cell.length_c   1.000
_cell.angle_alpha   90.00
_cell.angle_beta   90.00
_cell.angle_gamma   90.00
#
_symmetry.space_group_name_H-M   'P 1'
#
loop_
_entity.id
_entity.type
_entity.pdbx_description
1 polymer ?
#
loop_
_entity_poly.entity_id
_entity_poly.type
_entity_poly.pdbx_seq_one_letter_code
_entity_poly.pdbx_strand_id
1 'polypeptide(L)'
;MALGLGQNWKRVQRVVHLGRGDPSSICQMIGRCGRGEDNPGLGVILVEKNRRKGKNQISDFPDYKAFSNGYIPSDDDQMDALAITPVCLRVVFNLDNMLGYVPLHNSDPNVMSEKKREADNNFPLCLCSNCDPKSAENLILALKHLTVDNFKENILNRELTFAVPVPPPPPKVTKPQLCITKKTGKHRLHGELENLAVALVERFQQYFNRQIDAVHSEFRPRGHFKLSAARQMTVAYQNGYSLEQLEKLIGGEVINGQMVFLHAELEAHVKTQPFLNYLEEVQLASGRGGTQEQTLQKRKAARARRLENAAQKAKKAEEASIKAAELAKNRPEPTRRSQRTIEHKRKKDEEQQERNKRVKWTNSTNFTH
;
A
#
# COMPACT_ATOMS: atom_id res chain seq x y z
N MET A 1 -16.87 24.83 -0.73
CA MET A 1 -15.86 25.76 -1.26
C MET A 1 -15.21 25.11 -2.47
N ALA A 2 -15.44 25.61 -3.68
CA ALA A 2 -14.82 25.11 -4.90
C ALA A 2 -13.44 25.80 -5.06
N LEU A 3 -12.36 25.05 -4.84
CA LEU A 3 -10.99 25.57 -4.74
C LEU A 3 -10.25 25.60 -6.11
N GLY A 4 -10.97 25.60 -7.23
CA GLY A 4 -10.39 25.33 -8.56
C GLY A 4 -9.86 26.53 -9.33
N LEU A 5 -10.45 27.73 -9.17
CA LEU A 5 -10.21 28.88 -10.06
C LEU A 5 -10.04 30.19 -9.29
N GLY A 6 -9.10 31.04 -9.71
CA GLY A 6 -8.97 32.43 -9.24
C GLY A 6 -8.18 32.68 -7.95
N GLN A 7 -7.82 31.65 -7.19
CA GLN A 7 -7.00 31.82 -5.97
C GLN A 7 -5.50 31.68 -6.25
N ASN A 8 -4.71 32.67 -5.82
CA ASN A 8 -3.26 32.68 -5.99
C ASN A 8 -2.55 32.01 -4.81
N TRP A 9 -2.32 30.70 -4.91
CA TRP A 9 -1.58 29.94 -3.92
C TRP A 9 -0.08 29.98 -4.21
N LYS A 10 0.68 30.72 -3.40
CA LYS A 10 2.13 30.92 -3.61
C LYS A 10 3.02 29.73 -3.18
N ARG A 11 2.46 28.65 -2.60
CA ARG A 11 3.25 27.56 -1.98
C ARG A 11 2.64 26.16 -2.17
N VAL A 12 2.05 25.87 -3.33
CA VAL A 12 1.54 24.52 -3.62
C VAL A 12 2.66 23.65 -4.17
N GLN A 13 3.12 22.70 -3.37
CA GLN A 13 4.17 21.73 -3.76
C GLN A 13 3.62 20.41 -4.32
N ARG A 14 2.37 20.09 -4.01
CA ARG A 14 1.73 18.84 -4.44
C ARG A 14 0.30 19.10 -4.85
N VAL A 15 -0.09 18.57 -6.00
CA VAL A 15 -1.47 18.52 -6.47
C VAL A 15 -1.77 17.07 -6.82
N VAL A 16 -2.81 16.51 -6.19
CA VAL A 16 -3.30 15.16 -6.49
C VAL A 16 -4.71 15.30 -7.04
N HIS A 17 -4.89 14.98 -8.31
CA HIS A 17 -6.20 14.90 -8.93
C HIS A 17 -6.65 13.44 -8.99
N LEU A 18 -7.86 13.17 -8.52
CA LEU A 18 -8.47 11.85 -8.49
C LEU A 18 -9.71 11.83 -9.39
N GLY A 19 -9.69 10.97 -10.40
CA GLY A 19 -10.83 10.80 -11.30
C GLY A 19 -10.87 11.82 -12.41
N ARG A 20 -12.06 12.34 -12.71
CA ARG A 20 -12.30 13.28 -13.81
C ARG A 20 -12.70 14.64 -13.29
N GLY A 21 -12.42 15.63 -14.11
CA GLY A 21 -12.91 16.98 -13.99
C GLY A 21 -12.83 17.64 -15.35
N ASP A 22 -13.11 18.93 -15.35
CA ASP A 22 -12.85 19.79 -16.50
C ASP A 22 -11.33 19.80 -16.80
N PRO A 23 -10.89 19.42 -18.02
CA PRO A 23 -9.48 19.39 -18.41
C PRO A 23 -8.77 20.71 -18.13
N SER A 24 -9.40 21.83 -18.52
CA SER A 24 -8.85 23.17 -18.31
C SER A 24 -8.58 23.44 -16.83
N SER A 25 -9.49 23.06 -15.95
CA SER A 25 -9.33 23.17 -14.50
C SER A 25 -8.21 22.28 -13.97
N ILE A 26 -8.07 21.05 -14.46
CA ILE A 26 -6.99 20.13 -14.06
C ILE A 26 -5.63 20.68 -14.49
N CYS A 27 -5.52 21.10 -15.75
CA CYS A 27 -4.32 21.72 -16.31
C CYS A 27 -3.92 22.97 -15.51
N GLN A 28 -4.91 23.81 -15.17
CA GLN A 28 -4.67 24.99 -14.34
C GLN A 28 -4.24 24.62 -12.91
N MET A 29 -4.89 23.65 -12.26
CA MET A 29 -4.52 23.21 -10.91
C MET A 29 -3.11 22.66 -10.87
N ILE A 30 -2.74 21.79 -11.83
CA ILE A 30 -1.39 21.22 -11.92
C ILE A 30 -0.37 22.31 -12.24
N GLY A 31 -0.69 23.25 -13.13
CA GLY A 31 0.17 24.39 -13.44
C GLY A 31 0.35 25.38 -12.26
N ARG A 32 -0.38 25.23 -11.15
CA ARG A 32 -0.13 25.97 -9.90
C ARG A 32 0.93 25.29 -9.04
N CYS A 33 1.16 24.01 -9.26
CA CYS A 33 2.18 23.25 -8.57
C CYS A 33 3.56 23.80 -8.94
N GLY A 34 4.33 24.15 -7.92
CA GLY A 34 5.70 24.64 -8.09
C GLY A 34 5.84 26.07 -8.64
N ARG A 35 4.83 26.93 -8.41
CA ARG A 35 4.98 28.37 -8.63
C ARG A 35 5.86 28.99 -7.55
N GLY A 36 6.79 29.85 -7.95
CA GLY A 36 7.74 30.55 -7.07
C GLY A 36 9.19 30.11 -7.29
N GLU A 37 10.14 30.97 -6.93
CA GLU A 37 11.56 30.59 -6.93
C GLU A 37 11.81 29.46 -5.93
N ASP A 38 12.62 28.50 -6.34
CA ASP A 38 13.04 27.36 -5.53
C ASP A 38 11.92 26.42 -5.02
N ASN A 39 10.77 26.42 -5.69
CA ASN A 39 9.61 25.64 -5.29
C ASN A 39 9.24 24.59 -6.35
N PRO A 40 9.92 23.44 -6.46
CA PRO A 40 9.52 22.41 -7.40
C PRO A 40 8.19 21.77 -6.96
N GLY A 41 7.35 21.47 -7.94
CA GLY A 41 6.00 20.93 -7.72
C GLY A 41 5.83 19.52 -8.28
N LEU A 42 5.07 18.69 -7.58
CA LEU A 42 4.64 17.37 -8.04
C LEU A 42 3.13 17.35 -8.33
N GLY A 43 2.79 17.18 -9.61
CA GLY A 43 1.43 16.86 -10.05
C GLY A 43 1.24 15.35 -10.17
N VAL A 44 0.22 14.81 -9.50
CA VAL A 44 -0.21 13.40 -9.62
C VAL A 44 -1.63 13.37 -10.14
N ILE A 45 -1.84 12.70 -11.27
CA ILE A 45 -3.16 12.49 -11.86
C ILE A 45 -3.46 11.00 -11.80
N LEU A 46 -4.50 10.64 -11.06
CA LEU A 46 -5.00 9.26 -11.02
C LEU A 46 -6.27 9.18 -11.85
N VAL A 47 -6.11 8.64 -13.05
CA VAL A 47 -7.17 8.42 -14.03
C VAL A 47 -7.50 6.93 -14.15
N GLU A 48 -8.73 6.64 -14.53
CA GLU A 48 -9.17 5.27 -14.79
C GLU A 48 -8.52 4.76 -16.08
N LYS A 49 -7.80 3.62 -15.99
CA LYS A 49 -7.13 3.02 -17.16
C LYS A 49 -8.11 2.54 -18.23
N ASN A 50 -9.28 2.04 -17.81
CA ASN A 50 -10.33 1.53 -18.70
C ASN A 50 -11.69 2.02 -18.19
N ARG A 51 -12.33 2.91 -18.94
CA ARG A 51 -13.65 3.47 -18.65
C ARG A 51 -14.73 2.75 -19.46
N ARG A 52 -15.86 2.45 -18.81
CA ARG A 52 -17.06 1.96 -19.49
C ARG A 52 -17.62 3.08 -20.39
N LYS A 53 -17.76 2.80 -21.69
CA LYS A 53 -18.21 3.76 -22.71
C LYS A 53 -17.27 4.97 -22.91
N GLY A 54 -16.05 4.91 -22.41
CA GLY A 54 -15.00 5.89 -22.73
C GLY A 54 -14.13 5.40 -23.88
N LYS A 55 -13.32 6.30 -24.42
CA LYS A 55 -12.27 5.99 -25.39
C LYS A 55 -11.04 5.50 -24.63
N ASN A 56 -10.71 4.22 -24.77
CA ASN A 56 -9.66 3.56 -23.98
C ASN A 56 -8.42 3.23 -24.81
N GLN A 57 -8.52 3.37 -26.12
CA GLN A 57 -7.44 3.13 -27.06
C GLN A 57 -7.37 4.28 -28.06
N ILE A 58 -6.19 4.51 -28.64
CA ILE A 58 -5.96 5.60 -29.60
C ILE A 58 -6.88 5.46 -30.81
N SER A 59 -7.20 4.23 -31.22
CA SER A 59 -8.13 3.93 -32.32
C SER A 59 -9.57 4.38 -32.09
N ASP A 60 -9.96 4.62 -30.84
CA ASP A 60 -11.32 5.04 -30.48
C ASP A 60 -11.56 6.53 -30.79
N PHE A 61 -10.51 7.27 -31.16
CA PHE A 61 -10.58 8.69 -31.51
C PHE A 61 -10.72 8.85 -33.04
N PRO A 62 -11.84 9.40 -33.53
CA PRO A 62 -12.06 9.64 -34.96
C PRO A 62 -11.12 10.76 -35.44
N ASP A 63 -10.07 10.37 -36.16
CA ASP A 63 -8.93 11.21 -36.58
C ASP A 63 -8.22 11.96 -35.44
N TYR A 64 -7.04 11.44 -35.08
CA TYR A 64 -6.16 11.93 -34.01
C TYR A 64 -5.61 13.36 -34.20
N LYS A 65 -5.88 14.00 -35.35
CA LYS A 65 -5.52 15.40 -35.61
C LYS A 65 -6.72 16.27 -35.24
N ALA A 66 -6.65 16.87 -34.05
CA ALA A 66 -7.62 17.88 -33.68
C ALA A 66 -7.76 18.92 -34.80
N PHE A 67 -8.99 19.35 -35.09
CA PHE A 67 -9.31 20.40 -36.06
C PHE A 67 -9.09 20.09 -37.55
N SER A 68 -8.53 18.94 -37.95
CA SER A 68 -8.28 18.67 -39.38
C SER A 68 -9.54 18.36 -40.20
N ASN A 69 -10.58 17.80 -39.57
CA ASN A 69 -11.84 17.39 -40.21
C ASN A 69 -13.09 17.99 -39.53
N GLY A 70 -12.95 19.10 -38.80
CA GLY A 70 -14.04 19.68 -38.00
C GLY A 70 -14.33 18.94 -36.68
N TYR A 71 -13.50 17.95 -36.32
CA TYR A 71 -13.55 17.31 -35.00
C TYR A 71 -13.04 18.28 -33.93
N ILE A 72 -13.94 18.65 -33.02
CA ILE A 72 -13.67 19.46 -31.84
C ILE A 72 -13.74 18.49 -30.64
N PRO A 73 -12.61 18.19 -29.97
CA PRO A 73 -12.60 17.32 -28.82
C PRO A 73 -13.49 17.87 -27.71
N SER A 74 -14.45 17.06 -27.26
CA SER A 74 -15.20 17.39 -26.03
C SER A 74 -14.29 17.31 -24.81
N ASP A 75 -14.69 17.93 -23.70
CA ASP A 75 -13.99 17.78 -22.41
C ASP A 75 -13.83 16.30 -22.04
N ASP A 76 -14.83 15.48 -22.40
CA ASP A 76 -14.79 14.06 -22.15
C ASP A 76 -13.72 13.33 -23.00
N ASP A 77 -13.58 13.75 -24.26
CA ASP A 77 -12.54 13.24 -25.15
C ASP A 77 -11.14 13.67 -24.70
N GLN A 78 -11.00 14.90 -24.22
CA GLN A 78 -9.72 15.41 -23.70
C GLN A 78 -9.26 14.63 -22.47
N MET A 79 -10.17 14.32 -21.55
CA MET A 79 -9.85 13.49 -20.37
C MET A 79 -9.51 12.05 -20.75
N ASP A 80 -10.22 11.46 -21.71
CA ASP A 80 -9.91 10.12 -22.21
C ASP A 80 -8.54 10.11 -22.90
N ALA A 81 -8.24 11.14 -23.70
CA ALA A 81 -6.95 11.31 -24.37
C ALA A 81 -5.80 11.51 -23.37
N LEU A 82 -6.01 12.31 -22.32
CA LEU A 82 -5.03 12.54 -21.26
C LEU A 82 -4.68 11.24 -20.52
N ALA A 83 -5.64 10.33 -20.39
CA ALA A 83 -5.42 9.05 -19.71
C ALA A 83 -4.54 8.07 -20.51
N ILE A 84 -4.49 8.20 -21.84
CA ILE A 84 -3.81 7.24 -22.71
C ILE A 84 -2.68 7.84 -23.55
N THR A 85 -2.50 9.17 -23.53
CA THR A 85 -1.53 9.84 -24.40
C THR A 85 -0.10 9.33 -24.12
N PRO A 86 0.65 8.94 -25.17
CA PRO A 86 2.07 8.59 -25.05
C PRO A 86 2.99 9.82 -25.13
N VAL A 87 2.44 11.02 -25.27
CA VAL A 87 3.20 12.25 -25.44
C VAL A 87 3.70 12.76 -24.08
N CYS A 88 4.84 13.44 -24.07
CA CYS A 88 5.35 14.13 -22.88
C CYS A 88 4.25 14.98 -22.22
N LEU A 89 3.97 14.77 -20.93
CA LEU A 89 2.90 15.49 -20.23
C LEU A 89 3.15 17.01 -20.18
N ARG A 90 4.41 17.46 -20.10
CA ARG A 90 4.75 18.89 -20.18
C ARG A 90 4.29 19.50 -21.51
N VAL A 91 4.53 18.80 -22.61
CA VAL A 91 4.10 19.21 -23.96
C VAL A 91 2.58 19.14 -24.08
N VAL A 92 1.97 18.06 -23.59
CA VAL A 92 0.49 17.91 -23.56
C VAL A 92 -0.17 19.08 -22.87
N PHE A 93 0.27 19.43 -21.66
CA PHE A 93 -0.31 20.55 -20.91
C PHE A 93 -0.11 21.90 -21.60
N ASN A 94 1.01 22.12 -22.28
CA ASN A 94 1.20 23.37 -23.01
C ASN A 94 0.28 23.44 -24.23
N LEU A 95 0.19 22.36 -25.01
CA LEU A 95 -0.67 22.31 -26.19
C LEU A 95 -2.16 22.38 -25.83
N ASP A 96 -2.58 21.72 -24.75
CA ASP A 96 -3.95 21.79 -24.26
C ASP A 96 -4.32 23.23 -23.86
N ASN A 97 -3.43 23.93 -23.13
CA ASN A 97 -3.66 25.32 -22.75
C ASN A 97 -3.66 26.29 -23.94
N MET A 98 -2.87 26.03 -25.00
CA MET A 98 -2.75 26.93 -26.16
C MET A 98 -3.80 26.64 -27.25
N LEU A 99 -4.11 25.37 -27.48
CA LEU A 99 -4.87 24.90 -28.64
C LEU A 99 -6.15 24.15 -28.25
N GLY A 100 -6.37 23.85 -26.96
CA GLY A 100 -7.59 23.21 -26.46
C GLY A 100 -7.75 21.74 -26.83
N TYR A 101 -6.64 20.99 -26.94
CA TYR A 101 -6.68 19.55 -27.14
C TYR A 101 -5.47 18.81 -26.58
N VAL A 102 -5.66 17.52 -26.29
CA VAL A 102 -4.61 16.59 -25.87
C VAL A 102 -4.11 15.77 -27.06
N PRO A 103 -2.82 15.87 -27.44
CA PRO A 103 -2.27 15.10 -28.56
C PRO A 103 -2.10 13.62 -28.21
N LEU A 104 -2.34 12.74 -29.17
CA LEU A 104 -2.22 11.28 -29.01
C LEU A 104 -0.97 10.68 -29.68
N HIS A 105 -0.23 11.47 -30.45
CA HIS A 105 0.95 11.00 -31.18
C HIS A 105 2.13 11.97 -31.08
N ASN A 106 3.34 11.40 -31.00
CA ASN A 106 4.58 12.17 -31.03
C ASN A 106 4.88 12.80 -32.39
N SER A 107 4.26 12.31 -33.46
CA SER A 107 4.37 12.82 -34.83
C SER A 107 3.39 13.97 -35.14
N ASP A 108 2.56 14.38 -34.18
CA ASP A 108 1.72 15.57 -34.32
C ASP A 108 2.63 16.80 -34.59
N PRO A 109 2.37 17.60 -35.65
CA PRO A 109 3.18 18.77 -35.97
C PRO A 109 3.34 19.76 -34.81
N ASN A 110 2.29 19.96 -34.00
CA ASN A 110 2.32 20.86 -32.85
C ASN A 110 3.19 20.28 -31.73
N VAL A 111 3.15 18.96 -31.54
CA VAL A 111 4.05 18.26 -30.59
C VAL A 111 5.50 18.40 -31.04
N MET A 112 5.80 18.23 -32.32
CA MET A 112 7.16 18.38 -32.84
C MET A 112 7.66 19.82 -32.73
N SER A 113 6.82 20.79 -33.06
CA SER A 113 7.12 22.22 -32.90
C SER A 113 7.41 22.57 -31.44
N GLU A 114 6.58 22.11 -30.52
CA GLU A 114 6.74 22.40 -29.09
C GLU A 114 8.00 21.73 -28.52
N LYS A 115 8.28 20.49 -28.88
CA LYS A 115 9.54 19.83 -28.50
C LYS A 115 10.77 20.57 -29.02
N LYS A 116 10.70 21.08 -30.25
CA LYS A 116 11.78 21.90 -30.83
C LYS A 116 11.96 23.19 -30.04
N ARG A 117 10.86 23.88 -29.71
CA ARG A 117 10.88 25.09 -28.87
C ARG A 117 11.49 24.83 -27.49
N GLU A 118 11.15 23.71 -26.84
CA GLU A 118 11.75 23.32 -25.56
C GLU A 118 13.27 23.11 -25.69
N ALA A 119 13.72 22.46 -26.77
CA ALA A 119 15.14 22.24 -27.04
C ALA A 119 15.89 23.55 -27.32
N ASP A 120 15.33 24.42 -28.17
CA ASP A 120 15.92 25.72 -28.53
C ASP A 120 16.05 26.65 -27.30
N ASN A 121 15.16 26.51 -26.32
CA ASN A 121 15.20 27.25 -25.05
C ASN A 121 15.95 26.51 -23.92
N ASN A 122 16.67 25.42 -24.22
CA ASN A 122 17.43 24.63 -23.25
C ASN A 122 16.62 24.16 -22.04
N PHE A 123 15.38 23.74 -22.24
CA PHE A 123 14.56 23.19 -21.15
C PHE A 123 15.20 21.90 -20.61
N PRO A 124 15.14 21.64 -19.29
CA PRO A 124 15.62 20.40 -18.73
C PRO A 124 14.81 19.21 -19.26
N LEU A 125 15.43 18.03 -19.26
CA LEU A 125 14.76 16.79 -19.62
C LEU A 125 13.53 16.57 -18.73
N CYS A 126 12.41 16.21 -19.34
CA CYS A 126 11.17 15.99 -18.60
C CYS A 126 11.21 14.67 -17.82
N LEU A 127 10.76 14.70 -16.57
CA LEU A 127 10.68 13.54 -15.67
C LEU A 127 9.23 13.01 -15.52
N CYS A 128 8.33 13.38 -16.43
CA CYS A 128 6.96 12.90 -16.37
C CYS A 128 6.88 11.39 -16.65
N SER A 129 5.76 10.75 -16.27
CA SER A 129 5.53 9.31 -16.44
C SER A 129 5.67 8.80 -17.88
N ASN A 130 5.50 9.67 -18.88
CA ASN A 130 5.65 9.31 -20.29
C ASN A 130 7.08 9.46 -20.81
N CYS A 131 7.91 10.31 -20.16
CA CYS A 131 9.31 10.53 -20.53
C CYS A 131 10.30 9.67 -19.73
N ASP A 132 10.01 9.43 -18.45
CA ASP A 132 10.78 8.54 -17.59
C ASP A 132 9.84 7.66 -16.75
N PRO A 133 9.28 6.59 -17.34
CA PRO A 133 8.32 5.71 -16.65
C PRO A 133 8.91 5.06 -15.39
N LYS A 134 10.20 4.72 -15.41
CA LYS A 134 10.87 4.04 -14.30
C LYS A 134 11.05 4.97 -13.10
N SER A 135 11.51 6.21 -13.35
CA SER A 135 11.60 7.23 -12.29
C SER A 135 10.22 7.53 -11.71
N ALA A 136 9.18 7.64 -12.55
CA ALA A 136 7.83 7.90 -12.09
C ALA A 136 7.26 6.75 -11.24
N GLU A 137 7.46 5.50 -11.63
CA GLU A 137 7.05 4.33 -10.85
C GLU A 137 7.72 4.29 -9.48
N ASN A 138 9.03 4.50 -9.43
CA ASN A 138 9.78 4.58 -8.17
C ASN A 138 9.24 5.69 -7.26
N LEU A 139 8.99 6.88 -7.82
CA LEU A 139 8.45 8.02 -7.07
C LEU A 139 7.06 7.72 -6.50
N ILE A 140 6.19 7.05 -7.25
CA ILE A 140 4.85 6.65 -6.79
C ILE A 140 4.95 5.64 -5.63
N LEU A 141 5.84 4.64 -5.72
CA LEU A 141 6.06 3.67 -4.64
C LEU A 141 6.62 4.34 -3.37
N ALA A 142 7.42 5.38 -3.55
CA ALA A 142 8.05 6.16 -2.49
C ALA A 142 7.15 7.27 -1.92
N LEU A 143 6.01 7.57 -2.53
CA LEU A 143 5.20 8.76 -2.25
C LEU A 143 4.82 8.89 -0.76
N LYS A 144 4.53 7.76 -0.09
CA LYS A 144 4.22 7.70 1.36
C LYS A 144 5.41 7.95 2.29
N HIS A 145 6.63 7.93 1.76
CA HIS A 145 7.88 8.12 2.47
C HIS A 145 8.52 9.48 2.19
N LEU A 146 7.88 10.32 1.35
CA LEU A 146 8.32 11.69 1.14
C LEU A 146 7.94 12.56 2.34
N THR A 147 8.95 13.23 2.90
CA THR A 147 8.86 14.20 3.97
C THR A 147 9.17 15.60 3.42
N VAL A 148 8.94 16.65 4.21
CA VAL A 148 9.28 18.02 3.80
C VAL A 148 10.76 18.15 3.45
N ASP A 149 11.64 17.46 4.19
CA ASP A 149 13.09 17.56 4.04
C ASP A 149 13.62 16.87 2.77
N ASN A 150 13.02 15.74 2.39
CA ASN A 150 13.48 14.96 1.25
C ASN A 150 12.67 15.21 -0.04
N PHE A 151 11.54 15.92 0.03
CA PHE A 151 10.62 16.06 -1.10
C PHE A 151 11.28 16.66 -2.33
N LYS A 152 11.92 17.82 -2.16
CA LYS A 152 12.49 18.63 -3.25
C LYS A 152 13.50 17.85 -4.09
N GLU A 153 14.43 17.19 -3.41
CA GLU A 153 15.51 16.43 -4.04
C GLU A 153 14.96 15.20 -4.78
N ASN A 154 13.97 14.51 -4.20
CA ASN A 154 13.44 13.28 -4.78
C ASN A 154 12.47 13.51 -5.95
N ILE A 155 11.87 14.69 -6.10
CA ILE A 155 10.99 14.98 -7.25
C ILE A 155 11.75 15.58 -8.44
N LEU A 156 12.96 16.10 -8.23
CA LEU A 156 13.81 16.67 -9.27
C LEU A 156 14.83 15.68 -9.83
N ASN A 157 15.10 14.59 -9.12
CA ASN A 157 16.07 13.58 -9.50
C ASN A 157 15.41 12.33 -10.09
N ARG A 158 16.12 11.64 -10.97
CA ARG A 158 15.68 10.35 -11.55
C ARG A 158 15.74 9.19 -10.57
N GLU A 159 16.61 9.32 -9.57
CA GLU A 159 16.84 8.31 -8.55
C GLU A 159 16.45 8.87 -7.19
N LEU A 160 15.86 8.00 -6.37
CA LEU A 160 15.54 8.33 -5.00
C LEU A 160 16.80 8.35 -4.16
N THR A 161 16.87 9.30 -3.23
CA THR A 161 17.98 9.46 -2.28
C THR A 161 17.88 8.51 -1.10
N PHE A 162 16.76 7.79 -0.99
CA PHE A 162 16.49 6.85 0.10
C PHE A 162 15.95 5.52 -0.44
N ALA A 163 16.21 4.45 0.32
CA ALA A 163 15.64 3.14 0.03
C ALA A 163 14.17 3.11 0.48
N VAL A 164 13.27 2.78 -0.44
CA VAL A 164 11.85 2.59 -0.11
C VAL A 164 11.71 1.33 0.76
N PRO A 165 11.19 1.45 2.00
CA PRO A 165 10.95 0.28 2.85
C PRO A 165 9.98 -0.69 2.16
N VAL A 166 10.47 -1.91 1.89
CA VAL A 166 9.62 -3.01 1.44
C VAL A 166 8.83 -3.48 2.66
N PRO A 167 7.48 -3.36 2.67
CA PRO A 167 6.70 -3.86 3.78
C PRO A 167 6.94 -5.36 3.92
N PRO A 168 7.10 -5.89 5.16
CA PRO A 168 7.24 -7.31 5.35
C PRO A 168 6.01 -8.02 4.74
N PRO A 169 6.19 -9.23 4.17
CA PRO A 169 5.07 -9.99 3.66
C PRO A 169 4.02 -10.11 4.77
N PRO A 170 2.72 -9.90 4.45
CA PRO A 170 1.68 -9.97 5.46
C PRO A 170 1.79 -11.31 6.18
N PRO A 171 1.69 -11.33 7.52
CA PRO A 171 1.83 -12.55 8.28
C PRO A 171 0.87 -13.61 7.72
N LYS A 172 1.37 -14.84 7.50
CA LYS A 172 0.52 -15.94 7.08
C LYS A 172 -0.55 -16.13 8.15
N VAL A 173 -1.76 -15.70 7.82
CA VAL A 173 -2.90 -15.75 8.72
C VAL A 173 -3.23 -17.22 8.97
N THR A 174 -2.83 -17.76 10.12
CA THR A 174 -2.99 -19.19 10.50
C THR A 174 -4.41 -19.56 10.87
N LYS A 175 -5.30 -18.59 11.04
CA LYS A 175 -6.72 -18.78 11.31
C LYS A 175 -7.51 -17.79 10.46
N PRO A 176 -8.52 -18.21 9.69
CA PRO A 176 -9.38 -17.28 8.96
C PRO A 176 -9.99 -16.30 9.97
N GLN A 177 -9.47 -15.07 10.00
CA GLN A 177 -10.09 -13.98 10.72
C GLN A 177 -11.36 -13.63 9.95
N LEU A 178 -12.50 -13.65 10.62
CA LEU A 178 -13.74 -13.13 10.05
C LEU A 178 -13.47 -11.71 9.58
N CYS A 179 -13.66 -11.45 8.28
CA CYS A 179 -13.47 -10.14 7.71
C CYS A 179 -14.49 -9.17 8.36
N ILE A 180 -13.99 -8.22 9.15
CA ILE A 180 -14.84 -7.17 9.69
C ILE A 180 -15.16 -6.22 8.55
N THR A 181 -16.44 -6.18 8.16
CA THR A 181 -16.91 -5.33 7.07
C THR A 181 -17.86 -4.27 7.59
N LYS A 182 -18.22 -3.30 6.75
CA LYS A 182 -19.32 -2.37 7.03
C LYS A 182 -20.65 -3.06 7.34
N LYS A 183 -20.85 -4.32 6.91
CA LYS A 183 -22.06 -5.09 7.20
C LYS A 183 -22.08 -5.63 8.63
N THR A 184 -20.93 -5.93 9.22
CA THR A 184 -20.80 -6.49 10.59
C THR A 184 -21.45 -5.60 11.65
N GLY A 185 -21.41 -4.27 11.48
CA GLY A 185 -22.03 -3.32 12.42
C GLY A 185 -23.50 -2.99 12.15
N LYS A 186 -24.09 -3.46 11.05
CA LYS A 186 -25.47 -3.07 10.67
C LYS A 186 -26.52 -3.76 11.54
N HIS A 187 -26.33 -5.06 11.78
CA HIS A 187 -27.29 -5.87 12.51
C HIS A 187 -26.93 -5.93 13.99
N ARG A 188 -27.95 -6.19 14.81
CA ARG A 188 -27.79 -6.46 16.24
C ARG A 188 -26.87 -7.67 16.42
N LEU A 189 -25.92 -7.58 17.34
CA LEU A 189 -25.08 -8.72 17.73
C LEU A 189 -25.87 -9.67 18.64
N HIS A 190 -25.37 -10.89 18.77
CA HIS A 190 -26.01 -11.91 19.59
C HIS A 190 -25.55 -11.80 21.05
N GLY A 191 -26.51 -11.84 21.99
CA GLY A 191 -26.24 -11.91 23.43
C GLY A 191 -25.44 -10.73 23.96
N GLU A 192 -24.47 -11.03 24.84
CA GLU A 192 -23.68 -10.02 25.55
C GLU A 192 -22.78 -9.16 24.64
N LEU A 193 -22.51 -9.60 23.40
CA LEU A 193 -21.77 -8.76 22.45
C LEU A 193 -22.53 -7.47 22.09
N GLU A 194 -23.86 -7.52 22.05
CA GLU A 194 -24.67 -6.32 21.80
C GLU A 194 -24.66 -5.40 23.02
N ASN A 195 -24.79 -5.97 24.23
CA ASN A 195 -24.75 -5.21 25.48
C ASN A 195 -23.41 -4.50 25.63
N LEU A 196 -22.31 -5.18 25.32
CA LEU A 196 -20.98 -4.59 25.26
C LEU A 196 -20.91 -3.44 24.25
N ALA A 197 -21.42 -3.62 23.03
CA ALA A 197 -21.42 -2.55 22.03
C ALA A 197 -22.22 -1.31 22.48
N VAL A 198 -23.36 -1.51 23.13
CA VAL A 198 -24.17 -0.42 23.71
C VAL A 198 -23.42 0.27 24.85
N ALA A 199 -22.85 -0.50 25.78
CA ALA A 199 -22.07 0.02 26.89
C ALA A 199 -20.86 0.85 26.42
N LEU A 200 -20.17 0.43 25.35
CA LEU A 200 -19.06 1.19 24.77
C LEU A 200 -19.50 2.57 24.25
N VAL A 201 -20.67 2.66 23.62
CA VAL A 201 -21.20 3.96 23.15
C VAL A 201 -21.53 4.87 24.33
N GLU A 202 -22.12 4.32 25.40
CA GLU A 202 -22.45 5.09 26.61
C GLU A 202 -21.19 5.57 27.34
N ARG A 203 -20.19 4.70 27.48
CA ARG A 203 -18.88 5.02 28.08
C ARG A 203 -18.14 6.07 27.26
N PHE A 204 -18.14 5.93 25.93
CA PHE A 204 -17.58 6.94 25.04
C PHE A 204 -18.27 8.29 25.23
N GLN A 205 -19.61 8.31 25.30
CA GLN A 205 -20.37 9.53 25.49
C GLN A 205 -20.01 10.21 26.82
N GLN A 206 -19.84 9.45 27.91
CA GLN A 206 -19.38 9.98 29.20
C GLN A 206 -17.96 10.55 29.10
N TYR A 207 -17.05 9.84 28.42
CA TYR A 207 -15.67 10.28 28.23
C TYR A 207 -15.58 11.56 27.39
N PHE A 208 -16.33 11.63 26.29
CA PHE A 208 -16.40 12.80 25.42
C PHE A 208 -16.90 14.03 26.18
N ASN A 209 -18.00 13.90 26.91
CA ASN A 209 -18.61 15.02 27.64
C ASN A 209 -17.75 15.54 28.81
N ARG A 210 -16.76 14.77 29.28
CA ARG A 210 -15.78 15.23 30.27
C ARG A 210 -14.65 16.05 29.66
N GLN A 211 -14.34 15.82 28.38
CA GLN A 211 -13.26 16.52 27.69
C GLN A 211 -13.74 17.75 26.92
N ILE A 212 -14.92 17.65 26.31
CA ILE A 212 -15.47 18.71 25.46
C ILE A 212 -16.81 19.11 26.04
N ASP A 213 -16.89 20.38 26.43
CA ASP A 213 -18.10 20.96 26.98
C ASP A 213 -19.19 21.04 25.90
N ALA A 214 -20.45 20.83 26.29
CA ALA A 214 -21.56 20.73 25.33
C ALA A 214 -21.76 22.01 24.50
N VAL A 215 -21.33 23.16 25.03
CA VAL A 215 -21.37 24.48 24.38
C VAL A 215 -20.33 24.60 23.25
N HIS A 216 -19.22 23.87 23.34
CA HIS A 216 -18.09 23.96 22.40
C HIS A 216 -18.09 22.84 21.34
N SER A 217 -19.04 21.91 21.41
CA SER A 217 -19.09 20.76 20.52
C SER A 217 -20.09 20.98 19.38
N GLU A 218 -19.60 21.19 18.15
CA GLU A 218 -20.45 21.26 16.94
C GLU A 218 -21.14 19.92 16.66
N PHE A 219 -20.50 18.80 17.02
CA PHE A 219 -21.01 17.45 16.80
C PHE A 219 -21.31 16.75 18.12
N ARG A 220 -22.37 15.93 18.14
CA ARG A 220 -22.69 15.11 19.32
C ARG A 220 -21.74 13.90 19.42
N PRO A 221 -21.51 13.33 20.61
CA PRO A 221 -20.69 12.11 20.78
C PRO A 221 -21.10 10.96 19.85
N ARG A 222 -22.41 10.76 19.67
CA ARG A 222 -22.96 9.74 18.75
C ARG A 222 -22.61 9.98 17.27
N GLY A 223 -22.23 11.19 16.89
CA GLY A 223 -21.71 11.52 15.55
C GLY A 223 -20.31 10.95 15.32
N HIS A 224 -19.50 10.90 16.37
CA HIS A 224 -18.11 10.43 16.35
C HIS A 224 -17.99 8.92 16.55
N PHE A 225 -18.74 8.35 17.50
CA PHE A 225 -18.73 6.91 17.77
C PHE A 225 -20.16 6.34 17.75
N LYS A 226 -20.50 5.72 16.62
CA LYS A 226 -21.83 5.15 16.37
C LYS A 226 -21.90 3.72 16.90
N LEU A 227 -23.12 3.26 17.21
CA LEU A 227 -23.36 1.86 17.60
C LEU A 227 -22.86 0.86 16.57
N SER A 228 -22.93 1.19 15.27
CA SER A 228 -22.37 0.33 14.22
C SER A 228 -20.85 0.17 14.32
N ALA A 229 -20.13 1.24 14.69
CA ALA A 229 -18.69 1.19 14.92
C ALA A 229 -18.37 0.42 16.21
N ALA A 230 -19.15 0.62 17.27
CA ALA A 230 -19.01 -0.13 18.51
C ALA A 230 -19.21 -1.64 18.30
N ARG A 231 -20.24 -2.05 17.55
CA ARG A 231 -20.46 -3.46 17.17
C ARG A 231 -19.30 -4.04 16.38
N GLN A 232 -18.76 -3.29 15.42
CA GLN A 232 -17.58 -3.72 14.66
C GLN A 232 -16.37 -3.91 15.58
N MET A 233 -16.14 -2.97 16.49
CA MET A 233 -15.05 -3.00 17.45
C MET A 233 -15.18 -4.20 18.40
N THR A 234 -16.38 -4.48 18.92
CA THR A 234 -16.66 -5.64 19.78
C THR A 234 -16.31 -6.96 19.08
N VAL A 235 -16.79 -7.16 17.84
CA VAL A 235 -16.52 -8.40 17.08
C VAL A 235 -15.03 -8.50 16.70
N ALA A 236 -14.40 -7.38 16.34
CA ALA A 236 -12.97 -7.34 16.03
C ALA A 236 -12.12 -7.72 17.24
N TYR A 237 -12.44 -7.17 18.42
CA TYR A 237 -11.76 -7.50 19.67
C TYR A 237 -11.92 -8.99 20.02
N GLN A 238 -13.12 -9.55 19.89
CA GLN A 238 -13.36 -10.99 20.09
C GLN A 238 -12.55 -11.86 19.10
N ASN A 239 -12.30 -11.36 17.89
CA ASN A 239 -11.47 -12.01 16.88
C ASN A 239 -9.95 -11.84 17.12
N GLY A 240 -9.54 -11.21 18.22
CA GLY A 240 -8.15 -11.03 18.63
C GLY A 240 -7.43 -9.90 17.92
N TYR A 241 -8.15 -8.85 17.53
CA TYR A 241 -7.54 -7.65 16.95
C TYR A 241 -6.74 -6.89 18.03
N SER A 242 -5.54 -6.46 17.69
CA SER A 242 -4.72 -5.55 18.51
C SER A 242 -5.28 -4.13 18.53
N LEU A 243 -4.84 -3.31 19.49
CA LEU A 243 -5.24 -1.90 19.61
C LEU A 243 -5.04 -1.11 18.31
N GLU A 244 -3.88 -1.25 17.66
CA GLU A 244 -3.59 -0.59 16.37
C GLU A 244 -4.56 -1.01 15.26
N GLN A 245 -5.01 -2.28 15.27
CA GLN A 245 -5.97 -2.76 14.28
C GLN A 245 -7.38 -2.26 14.56
N LEU A 246 -7.75 -2.09 15.83
CA LEU A 246 -9.03 -1.50 16.24
C LEU A 246 -9.08 0.00 15.89
N GLU A 247 -7.98 0.72 16.09
CA GLU A 247 -7.87 2.13 15.75
C GLU A 247 -8.09 2.35 14.25
N LYS A 248 -7.39 1.56 13.41
CA LYS A 248 -7.59 1.58 11.95
C LYS A 248 -9.02 1.20 11.54
N LEU A 249 -9.66 0.30 12.29
CA LEU A 249 -11.02 -0.15 11.99
C LEU A 249 -12.06 0.96 12.23
N ILE A 250 -11.94 1.71 13.32
CA ILE A 250 -12.93 2.74 13.67
C ILE A 250 -12.61 4.13 13.10
N GLY A 251 -11.41 4.31 12.53
CA GLY A 251 -11.01 5.54 11.84
C GLY A 251 -10.13 6.49 12.66
N GLY A 252 -9.47 6.00 13.70
CA GLY A 252 -8.56 6.79 14.55
C GLY A 252 -9.24 7.43 15.76
N GLU A 253 -8.42 8.14 16.56
CA GLU A 253 -8.88 8.96 17.68
C GLU A 253 -9.52 10.26 17.20
N VAL A 254 -10.68 10.59 17.77
CA VAL A 254 -11.33 11.90 17.60
C VAL A 254 -11.00 12.82 18.78
N ILE A 255 -10.82 12.23 19.97
CA ILE A 255 -10.40 12.92 21.19
C ILE A 255 -9.20 12.17 21.79
N ASN A 256 -8.29 12.93 22.40
CA ASN A 256 -7.04 12.39 22.94
C ASN A 256 -7.32 11.26 23.93
N GLY A 257 -6.70 10.10 23.69
CA GLY A 257 -6.79 8.94 24.57
C GLY A 257 -8.07 8.12 24.43
N GLN A 258 -8.92 8.43 23.43
CA GLN A 258 -10.14 7.69 23.13
C GLN A 258 -9.87 6.19 22.95
N MET A 259 -8.87 5.79 22.17
CA MET A 259 -8.63 4.39 21.85
C MET A 259 -8.16 3.62 23.07
N VAL A 260 -7.27 4.22 23.86
CA VAL A 260 -6.78 3.63 25.11
C VAL A 260 -7.93 3.43 26.09
N PHE A 261 -8.82 4.42 26.22
CA PHE A 261 -10.00 4.33 27.06
C PHE A 261 -10.97 3.23 26.60
N LEU A 262 -11.34 3.20 25.32
CA LEU A 262 -12.25 2.19 24.77
C LEU A 262 -11.69 0.77 24.88
N HIS A 263 -10.38 0.61 24.71
CA HIS A 263 -9.71 -0.67 24.89
C HIS A 263 -9.74 -1.15 26.34
N ALA A 264 -9.52 -0.24 27.30
CA ALA A 264 -9.65 -0.57 28.72
C ALA A 264 -11.08 -0.98 29.10
N GLU A 265 -12.10 -0.33 28.55
CA GLU A 265 -13.51 -0.73 28.75
C GLU A 265 -13.80 -2.12 28.16
N LEU A 266 -13.25 -2.45 26.97
CA LEU A 266 -13.33 -3.79 26.40
C LEU A 266 -12.69 -4.83 27.33
N GLU A 267 -11.47 -4.59 27.80
CA GLU A 267 -10.74 -5.48 28.70
C GLU A 267 -11.46 -5.68 30.04
N ALA A 268 -12.07 -4.62 30.58
CA ALA A 268 -12.85 -4.69 31.81
C ALA A 268 -14.12 -5.53 31.60
N HIS A 269 -14.84 -5.30 30.50
CA HIS A 269 -16.10 -5.95 30.24
C HIS A 269 -15.95 -7.46 29.97
N VAL A 270 -14.90 -7.88 29.27
CA VAL A 270 -14.68 -9.33 29.01
C VAL A 270 -14.34 -10.14 30.26
N LYS A 271 -14.01 -9.47 31.36
CA LYS A 271 -13.78 -10.11 32.67
C LYS A 271 -15.05 -10.20 33.52
N THR A 272 -16.17 -9.63 33.05
CA THR A 272 -17.43 -9.63 33.81
C THR A 272 -18.13 -10.99 33.74
N GLN A 273 -18.84 -11.35 34.82
CA GLN A 273 -19.58 -12.62 34.91
C GLN A 273 -20.61 -12.82 33.77
N PRO A 274 -21.40 -11.79 33.37
CA PRO A 274 -22.32 -11.95 32.24
C PRO A 274 -21.61 -12.36 30.95
N PHE A 275 -20.46 -11.75 30.66
CA PHE A 275 -19.68 -12.08 29.46
C PHE A 275 -19.08 -13.49 29.52
N LEU A 276 -18.60 -13.92 30.70
CA LEU A 276 -18.09 -15.27 30.89
C LEU A 276 -19.19 -16.34 30.71
N ASN A 277 -20.38 -16.11 31.26
CA ASN A 277 -21.54 -16.99 31.08
C ASN A 277 -21.94 -17.08 29.60
N TYR A 278 -21.97 -15.95 28.89
CA TYR A 278 -22.22 -15.92 27.45
C TYR A 278 -21.19 -16.74 26.66
N LEU A 279 -19.90 -16.68 27.02
CA LEU A 279 -18.88 -17.52 26.38
C LEU A 279 -19.10 -19.01 26.62
N GLU A 280 -19.53 -19.39 27.83
CA GLU A 280 -19.85 -20.77 28.18
C GLU A 280 -21.06 -21.28 27.36
N GLU A 281 -22.13 -20.49 27.28
CA GLU A 281 -23.32 -20.79 26.46
C GLU A 281 -22.98 -20.97 24.98
N VAL A 282 -22.15 -20.08 24.42
CA VAL A 282 -21.70 -20.18 23.02
C VAL A 282 -20.84 -21.43 22.80
N GLN A 283 -20.00 -21.81 23.76
CA GLN A 283 -19.17 -23.01 23.68
C GLN A 283 -19.99 -24.30 23.75
N LEU A 284 -21.01 -24.33 24.61
CA LEU A 284 -21.99 -25.41 24.74
C LEU A 284 -22.80 -25.56 23.44
N ALA A 285 -23.31 -24.46 22.89
CA ALA A 285 -24.06 -24.44 21.63
C ALA A 285 -23.22 -24.85 20.40
N SER A 286 -21.90 -24.61 20.44
CA SER A 286 -20.97 -24.94 19.34
C SER A 286 -20.52 -26.42 19.31
N GLY A 287 -21.04 -27.28 20.21
CA GLY A 287 -20.70 -28.71 20.26
C GLY A 287 -19.25 -29.02 20.67
N ARG A 288 -18.56 -28.08 21.34
CA ARG A 288 -17.17 -28.25 21.84
C ARG A 288 -17.10 -28.58 23.33
N GLY A 289 -18.23 -28.79 24.00
CA GLY A 289 -18.29 -29.33 25.36
C GLY A 289 -18.32 -30.86 25.35
N GLY A 290 -17.15 -31.50 25.46
CA GLY A 290 -17.05 -32.92 25.78
C GLY A 290 -16.59 -33.09 27.23
N THR A 291 -17.14 -34.06 27.96
CA THR A 291 -16.70 -34.40 29.31
C THR A 291 -15.18 -34.65 29.35
N GLN A 292 -14.56 -34.35 30.51
CA GLN A 292 -13.11 -34.38 30.73
C GLN A 292 -12.46 -35.71 30.26
N GLU A 293 -13.20 -36.82 30.36
CA GLU A 293 -12.79 -38.17 30.01
C GLU A 293 -12.72 -38.41 28.48
N GLN A 294 -13.66 -37.86 27.71
CA GLN A 294 -13.65 -37.93 26.24
C GLN A 294 -12.50 -37.08 25.65
N THR A 295 -12.18 -35.96 26.30
CA THR A 295 -11.05 -35.09 25.91
C THR A 295 -9.71 -35.79 26.15
N LEU A 296 -9.59 -36.55 27.24
CA LEU A 296 -8.40 -37.35 27.54
C LEU A 296 -8.20 -38.50 26.53
N GLN A 297 -9.29 -39.19 26.15
CA GLN A 297 -9.24 -40.25 25.13
C GLN A 297 -8.83 -39.70 23.74
N LYS A 298 -9.39 -38.57 23.30
CA LYS A 298 -9.00 -37.93 22.04
C LYS A 298 -7.53 -37.47 22.04
N ARG A 299 -7.03 -36.96 23.17
CA ARG A 299 -5.61 -36.60 23.34
C ARG A 299 -4.68 -37.82 23.28
N LYS A 300 -5.06 -38.93 23.92
CA LYS A 300 -4.31 -40.19 23.84
C LYS A 300 -4.27 -40.74 22.41
N ALA A 301 -5.40 -40.75 21.70
CA ALA A 301 -5.47 -41.18 20.29
C ALA A 301 -4.64 -40.29 19.35
N ALA A 302 -4.65 -38.96 19.55
CA ALA A 302 -3.84 -38.03 18.77
C ALA A 302 -2.34 -38.20 19.02
N ARG A 303 -1.93 -38.51 20.27
CA ARG A 303 -0.53 -38.79 20.62
C ARG A 303 -0.05 -40.11 19.99
N ALA A 304 -0.88 -41.15 20.00
CA ALA A 304 -0.58 -42.43 19.34
C ALA A 304 -0.36 -42.25 17.83
N ARG A 305 -1.26 -41.53 17.14
CA ARG A 305 -1.11 -41.22 15.70
C ARG A 305 0.14 -40.39 15.38
N ARG A 306 0.57 -39.50 16.28
CA ARG A 306 1.81 -38.73 16.10
C ARG A 306 3.06 -39.60 16.22
N LEU A 307 3.08 -40.52 17.18
CA LEU A 307 4.18 -41.45 17.38
C LEU A 307 4.31 -42.42 16.20
N GLU A 308 3.19 -42.95 15.69
CA GLU A 308 3.17 -43.84 14.53
C GLU A 308 3.67 -43.14 13.26
N ASN A 309 3.19 -41.92 12.98
CA ASN A 309 3.68 -41.12 11.86
C ASN A 309 5.17 -40.74 11.98
N ALA A 310 5.66 -40.50 13.20
CA ALA A 310 7.08 -40.22 13.43
C ALA A 310 7.95 -41.46 13.18
N ALA A 311 7.51 -42.64 13.64
CA ALA A 311 8.20 -43.90 13.38
C ALA A 311 8.24 -44.24 11.88
N GLN A 312 7.14 -43.98 11.16
CA GLN A 312 7.06 -44.23 9.73
C GLN A 312 7.93 -43.25 8.91
N LYS A 313 8.06 -42.01 9.37
CA LYS A 313 9.03 -41.05 8.81
C LYS A 313 10.47 -41.46 9.09
N ALA A 314 10.77 -41.94 10.29
CA ALA A 314 12.12 -42.41 10.64
C ALA A 314 12.54 -43.59 9.75
N LYS A 315 11.66 -44.59 9.56
CA LYS A 315 11.91 -45.71 8.63
C LYS A 315 12.18 -45.25 7.20
N LYS A 316 11.37 -44.32 6.68
CA LYS A 316 11.59 -43.76 5.33
C LYS A 316 12.90 -42.97 5.22
N ALA A 317 13.30 -42.25 6.27
CA ALA A 317 14.57 -41.52 6.29
C ALA A 317 15.78 -42.46 6.33
N GLU A 318 15.67 -43.57 7.08
CA GLU A 318 16.69 -44.61 7.13
C GLU A 318 16.85 -45.34 5.79
N GLU A 319 15.74 -45.73 5.16
CA GLU A 319 15.75 -46.29 3.80
C GLU A 319 16.35 -45.33 2.76
N ALA A 320 16.07 -44.03 2.87
CA ALA A 320 16.65 -43.01 2.00
C ALA A 320 18.16 -42.84 2.24
N SER A 321 18.61 -42.91 3.50
CA SER A 321 20.02 -42.83 3.87
C SER A 321 20.81 -44.03 3.35
N ILE A 322 20.24 -45.24 3.43
CA ILE A 322 20.87 -46.46 2.89
C ILE A 322 21.01 -46.35 1.37
N LYS A 323 19.95 -45.92 0.66
CA LYS A 323 20.02 -45.68 -0.80
C LYS A 323 21.04 -44.62 -1.18
N ALA A 324 21.16 -43.54 -0.41
CA ALA A 324 22.15 -42.49 -0.67
C ALA A 324 23.58 -42.99 -0.46
N ALA A 325 23.82 -43.88 0.51
CA ALA A 325 25.12 -44.48 0.77
C ALA A 325 25.54 -45.46 -0.34
N GLU A 326 24.62 -46.24 -0.91
CA GLU A 326 24.89 -47.10 -2.07
C GLU A 326 25.23 -46.29 -3.32
N LEU A 327 24.51 -45.20 -3.58
CA LEU A 327 24.80 -44.27 -4.69
C LEU A 327 26.18 -43.59 -4.54
N ALA A 328 26.63 -43.31 -3.31
CA ALA A 328 27.95 -42.72 -3.07
C ALA A 328 29.09 -43.71 -3.32
N LYS A 329 28.91 -45.01 -3.04
CA LYS A 329 29.92 -46.05 -3.31
C LYS A 329 30.14 -46.32 -4.80
N ASN A 330 29.16 -46.05 -5.65
CA ASN A 330 29.22 -46.30 -7.09
C ASN A 330 29.67 -45.09 -7.92
N ARG A 331 30.25 -44.05 -7.31
CA ARG A 331 30.72 -42.86 -8.03
C ARG A 331 32.14 -43.09 -8.59
N PRO A 332 32.36 -43.07 -9.92
CA PRO A 332 33.70 -43.23 -10.49
C PRO A 332 34.60 -42.01 -10.18
N GLU A 333 35.90 -42.27 -10.00
CA GLU A 333 36.89 -41.24 -9.65
C GLU A 333 36.97 -40.11 -10.69
N PRO A 334 37.07 -38.85 -10.25
CA PRO A 334 37.13 -37.70 -11.16
C PRO A 334 38.46 -37.65 -11.91
N THR A 335 38.40 -37.58 -13.24
CA THR A 335 39.55 -37.50 -14.14
C THR A 335 40.39 -36.21 -13.93
N ARG A 336 41.71 -36.29 -14.17
CA ARG A 336 42.70 -35.19 -14.03
C ARG A 336 42.28 -33.83 -14.62
N ARG A 337 41.43 -33.83 -15.65
CA ARG A 337 40.92 -32.61 -16.27
C ARG A 337 39.96 -31.85 -15.36
N SER A 338 39.15 -32.55 -14.56
CA SER A 338 38.21 -31.90 -13.62
C SER A 338 38.93 -31.32 -12.40
N GLN A 339 40.01 -31.98 -11.94
CA GLN A 339 40.85 -31.47 -10.85
C GLN A 339 41.49 -30.12 -11.21
N ARG A 340 42.01 -29.97 -12.44
CA ARG A 340 42.57 -28.69 -12.93
C ARG A 340 41.52 -27.58 -12.99
N THR A 341 40.28 -27.90 -13.38
CA THR A 341 39.19 -26.91 -13.44
C THR A 341 38.77 -26.45 -12.05
N ILE A 342 38.76 -27.36 -11.07
CA ILE A 342 38.44 -27.05 -9.66
C ILE A 342 39.53 -26.16 -9.06
N GLU A 343 40.80 -26.46 -9.31
CA GLU A 343 41.92 -25.69 -8.78
C GLU A 343 42.01 -24.28 -9.39
N HIS A 344 41.74 -24.15 -10.69
CA HIS A 344 41.66 -22.84 -11.33
C HIS A 344 40.50 -21.99 -10.79
N LYS A 345 39.36 -22.60 -10.44
CA LYS A 345 38.25 -21.90 -9.80
C LYS A 345 38.64 -21.41 -8.40
N ARG A 346 39.30 -22.26 -7.61
CA ARG A 346 39.75 -21.90 -6.26
C ARG A 346 40.73 -20.73 -6.25
N LYS A 347 41.70 -20.72 -7.18
CA LYS A 347 42.63 -19.59 -7.34
C LYS A 347 41.94 -18.29 -7.72
N LYS A 348 40.93 -18.34 -8.59
CA LYS A 348 40.13 -17.15 -8.94
C LYS A 348 39.36 -16.59 -7.75
N ASP A 349 38.80 -17.46 -6.91
CA ASP A 349 38.04 -17.05 -5.74
C ASP A 349 38.96 -16.44 -4.66
N GLU A 350 40.17 -16.97 -4.48
CA GLU A 350 41.20 -16.41 -3.59
C GLU A 350 41.66 -15.00 -4.05
N GLU A 351 41.92 -14.81 -5.34
CA GLU A 351 42.26 -13.48 -5.89
C GLU A 351 41.11 -12.46 -5.76
N GLN A 352 39.86 -12.92 -5.90
CA GLN A 352 38.68 -12.07 -5.71
C GLN A 352 38.56 -11.61 -4.25
N GLN A 353 38.86 -12.49 -3.28
CA GLN A 353 38.86 -12.14 -1.87
C GLN A 353 39.99 -11.18 -1.49
N GLU A 354 41.19 -11.33 -2.06
CA GLU A 354 42.28 -10.37 -1.84
C GLU A 354 41.98 -8.99 -2.41
N ARG A 355 41.40 -8.90 -3.61
CA ARG A 355 40.93 -7.63 -4.19
C ARG A 355 39.91 -6.95 -3.28
N ASN A 356 38.94 -7.70 -2.77
CA ASN A 356 37.94 -7.16 -1.85
C ASN A 356 38.55 -6.68 -0.53
N LYS A 357 39.60 -7.34 -0.01
CA LYS A 357 40.32 -6.88 1.18
C LYS A 357 41.10 -5.59 0.92
N ARG A 358 41.77 -5.43 -0.24
CA ARG A 358 42.49 -4.19 -0.59
C ARG A 358 41.56 -2.98 -0.71
N VAL A 359 40.42 -3.15 -1.38
CA VAL A 359 39.41 -2.08 -1.53
C VAL A 359 38.85 -1.63 -0.18
N LYS A 360 38.69 -2.58 0.75
CA LYS A 360 38.23 -2.28 2.11
C LYS A 360 39.27 -1.49 2.92
N TRP A 361 40.56 -1.73 2.69
CA TRP A 361 41.65 -1.03 3.36
C TRP A 361 41.82 0.40 2.85
N THR A 362 41.78 0.62 1.53
CA THR A 362 41.89 1.97 0.93
C THR A 362 40.75 2.89 1.32
N ASN A 363 39.54 2.35 1.53
CA ASN A 363 38.40 3.14 2.00
C ASN A 363 38.49 3.49 3.50
N SER A 364 39.31 2.77 4.28
CA SER A 364 39.49 3.04 5.71
C SER A 364 40.54 4.11 5.98
N THR A 365 41.49 4.34 5.07
CA THR A 365 42.57 5.33 5.23
C THR A 365 42.20 6.75 4.78
N ASN A 366 41.11 6.93 4.02
CA ASN A 366 40.67 8.24 3.55
C ASN A 366 39.74 9.00 4.53
N PHE A 367 39.52 8.48 5.74
CA PHE A 367 38.67 9.11 6.77
C PHE A 367 39.43 9.77 7.92
N THR A 368 40.77 9.86 7.82
CA THR A 368 41.60 10.63 8.75
C THR A 368 42.51 11.56 7.97
N HIS A 369 41.97 12.71 7.56
CA HIS A 369 42.67 13.99 7.53
C HIS A 369 41.70 15.15 7.43
#